data_AF-A0A525IUK6-F1
#
_entry.id   AF-A0A525IUK6-F1
#
_cell.length_a   1.000
_cell.length_b   1.000
_cell.length_c   1.000
_cell.angle_alpha   90.00
_cell.angle_beta   90.00
_cell.angle_gamma   90.00
#
_symmetry.space_group_name_H-M   'P 1'
#
loop_
_entity.id
_entity.type
_entity.pdbx_description
1 polymer ?
#
loop_
_entity_poly.entity_id
_entity_poly.type
_entity_poly.pdbx_seq_one_letter_code
_entity_poly.pdbx_strand_id
1 'polypeptide(L)'
;MVLQDSRVWIAGLSDEGGASSWLAAVMKELVQPDKEELEKLQQFVDGVLWGGLQSKDGPHPYGVRKSLFYYQPDEMPANYYDSNFDWKSWTSWNKQASEAVDRSYDYPHVAAAYWVLYRLARDRQGLVTNHPWDWYLNHAYETSIAMTSYAKDLAVFGQMEGSIFVEILADLKREGMNTQAEALESKMRERADRWRKEAYPFGSEMPWDSTGQEEVYAWTKYFGYLDKAEVTLDAILGYDPAIPHWGYNGSARRYWDFIFAAKDRRLERQLHHYGSGLNAIPLLAEYREHPEDFHLLRVGYGGTMGGLTDIDQEGFASAAFHGFPDMLKSDPFSGDYGPNFFGHAWNTATYIVNHPEFGWIAFGGNVKRKGKVVAVTPHDSFRARVYIASLGLWLTLDAGKFESIEVNPVTGVVRVGLAGATEATPKGLLRIEQPAKVSGVGSYRPAAPLQSQRGAYVVPLQKETTWLALNAGR
;
A
#
# COMPACT_ATOMS: atom_id res chain seq x y z
N MET A 1 -17.72 -12.28 -10.89
CA MET A 1 -17.50 -11.34 -12.02
C MET A 1 -18.73 -10.47 -12.17
N VAL A 2 -18.56 -9.14 -12.18
CA VAL A 2 -19.64 -8.17 -12.41
C VAL A 2 -19.53 -7.69 -13.85
N LEU A 3 -20.58 -7.92 -14.65
CA LEU A 3 -20.59 -7.54 -16.07
C LEU A 3 -21.29 -6.21 -16.34
N GLN A 4 -22.24 -5.84 -15.47
CA GLN A 4 -22.96 -4.58 -15.50
C GLN A 4 -23.31 -4.18 -14.07
N ASP A 5 -23.26 -2.87 -13.78
CA ASP A 5 -23.82 -2.24 -12.59
C ASP A 5 -24.21 -0.80 -13.00
N SER A 6 -25.30 -0.27 -12.44
CA SER A 6 -25.71 1.13 -12.60
C SER A 6 -24.68 2.15 -12.10
N ARG A 7 -23.75 1.72 -11.24
CA ARG A 7 -22.52 2.42 -10.85
C ARG A 7 -21.43 1.98 -11.81
N VAL A 8 -21.36 2.66 -12.95
CA VAL A 8 -20.69 2.11 -14.13
C VAL A 8 -19.20 1.83 -13.91
N TRP A 9 -18.58 2.52 -12.95
CA TRP A 9 -17.20 2.32 -12.56
C TRP A 9 -16.89 0.90 -12.07
N ILE A 10 -17.82 0.23 -11.37
CA ILE A 10 -17.63 -1.15 -10.86
C ILE A 10 -17.37 -2.12 -12.01
N ALA A 11 -18.23 -2.10 -13.03
CA ALA A 11 -18.03 -2.93 -14.24
C ALA A 11 -16.95 -2.34 -15.17
N GLY A 12 -16.60 -1.07 -14.97
CA GLY A 12 -15.64 -0.31 -15.75
C GLY A 12 -14.19 -0.41 -15.31
N LEU A 13 -13.90 -1.20 -14.26
CA LEU A 13 -12.55 -1.48 -13.77
C LEU A 13 -11.77 -0.24 -13.28
N SER A 14 -12.48 0.85 -12.95
CA SER A 14 -11.91 2.10 -12.45
C SER A 14 -12.72 2.57 -11.24
N ASP A 15 -12.35 3.72 -10.67
CA ASP A 15 -12.78 4.13 -9.33
C ASP A 15 -12.35 3.09 -8.28
N GLU A 16 -12.36 3.41 -7.00
CA GLU A 16 -11.96 2.45 -5.97
C GLU A 16 -12.85 1.19 -6.00
N GLY A 17 -14.13 1.34 -6.33
CA GLY A 17 -15.09 0.24 -6.39
C GLY A 17 -14.90 -0.74 -7.57
N GLY A 18 -14.28 -0.29 -8.66
CA GLY A 18 -13.98 -1.14 -9.83
C GLY A 18 -12.51 -1.53 -9.95
N ALA A 19 -11.59 -0.67 -9.49
CA ALA A 19 -10.16 -0.89 -9.55
C ALA A 19 -9.66 -1.94 -8.55
N SER A 20 -10.36 -2.03 -7.43
CA SER A 20 -9.97 -2.78 -6.24
C SER A 20 -9.56 -4.24 -6.49
N SER A 21 -10.31 -4.99 -7.30
CA SER A 21 -9.99 -6.41 -7.50
C SER A 21 -8.64 -6.63 -8.19
N TRP A 22 -8.33 -5.82 -9.21
CA TRP A 22 -7.05 -5.93 -9.91
C TRP A 22 -5.93 -5.23 -9.14
N LEU A 23 -6.23 -4.16 -8.39
CA LEU A 23 -5.25 -3.53 -7.52
C LEU A 23 -4.80 -4.49 -6.41
N ALA A 24 -5.72 -5.17 -5.74
CA ALA A 24 -5.40 -6.19 -4.74
C ALA A 24 -4.54 -7.31 -5.35
N ALA A 25 -4.91 -7.78 -6.54
CA ALA A 25 -4.14 -8.81 -7.25
C ALA A 25 -2.70 -8.35 -7.56
N VAL A 26 -2.52 -7.12 -8.07
CA VAL A 26 -1.18 -6.58 -8.32
C VAL A 26 -0.41 -6.36 -7.03
N MET A 27 -1.01 -5.76 -6.00
CA MET A 27 -0.35 -5.53 -4.72
C MET A 27 0.04 -6.84 -4.01
N LYS A 28 -0.70 -7.92 -4.25
CA LYS A 28 -0.34 -9.26 -3.75
C LYS A 28 0.98 -9.73 -4.35
N GLU A 29 1.26 -9.43 -5.61
CA GLU A 29 2.52 -9.80 -6.26
C GLU A 29 3.75 -9.11 -5.65
N LEU A 30 3.57 -7.95 -5.02
CA LEU A 30 4.64 -7.33 -4.24
C LEU A 30 5.05 -8.24 -3.06
N VAL A 31 4.06 -8.85 -2.40
CA VAL A 31 4.20 -9.66 -1.18
C VAL A 31 4.59 -11.10 -1.47
N GLN A 32 3.86 -11.72 -2.39
CA GLN A 32 3.95 -13.13 -2.75
C GLN A 32 3.86 -13.27 -4.27
N PRO A 33 4.96 -12.98 -4.98
CA PRO A 33 4.96 -13.06 -6.43
C PRO A 33 4.72 -14.50 -6.90
N ASP A 34 3.82 -14.65 -7.87
CA ASP A 34 3.53 -15.87 -8.61
C ASP A 34 3.68 -15.62 -10.12
N LYS A 35 4.36 -16.53 -10.81
CA LYS A 35 4.70 -16.34 -12.22
C LYS A 35 3.47 -16.40 -13.13
N GLU A 36 2.55 -17.34 -12.89
CA GLU A 36 1.37 -17.52 -13.74
C GLU A 36 0.38 -16.36 -13.56
N GLU A 37 0.27 -15.84 -12.34
CA GLU A 37 -0.52 -14.63 -12.06
C GLU A 37 0.12 -13.39 -12.71
N LEU A 38 1.43 -13.22 -12.62
CA LEU A 38 2.15 -12.12 -13.27
C LEU A 38 2.05 -12.15 -14.79
N GLU A 39 2.04 -13.33 -15.43
CA GLU A 39 1.80 -13.45 -16.86
C GLU A 39 0.42 -12.88 -17.25
N LYS A 40 -0.62 -13.11 -16.43
CA LYS A 40 -1.97 -12.56 -16.64
C LYS A 40 -2.02 -11.06 -16.36
N LEU A 41 -1.36 -10.59 -15.29
CA LEU A 41 -1.32 -9.16 -14.95
C LEU A 41 -0.59 -8.34 -16.00
N GLN A 42 0.48 -8.88 -16.60
CA GLN A 42 1.16 -8.22 -17.72
C GLN A 42 0.27 -8.14 -18.98
N GLN A 43 -0.48 -9.19 -19.28
CA GLN A 43 -1.49 -9.15 -20.35
C GLN A 43 -2.61 -8.15 -20.05
N PHE A 44 -3.04 -8.04 -18.79
CA PHE A 44 -3.99 -7.02 -18.35
C PHE A 44 -3.44 -5.61 -18.57
N VAL A 45 -2.15 -5.37 -18.24
CA VAL A 45 -1.50 -4.09 -18.50
C VAL A 45 -1.53 -3.75 -20.00
N ASP A 46 -1.16 -4.70 -20.86
CA ASP A 46 -1.04 -4.45 -22.30
C ASP A 46 -2.37 -4.40 -23.04
N GLY A 47 -3.37 -5.15 -22.58
CA GLY A 47 -4.65 -5.34 -23.26
C GLY A 47 -5.79 -4.49 -22.72
N VAL A 48 -5.72 -4.05 -21.46
CA VAL A 48 -6.84 -3.38 -20.78
C VAL A 48 -6.40 -2.07 -20.13
N LEU A 49 -5.32 -2.07 -19.35
CA LEU A 49 -4.90 -0.87 -18.63
C LEU A 49 -4.31 0.18 -19.58
N TRP A 50 -3.25 -0.14 -20.31
CA TRP A 50 -2.57 0.81 -21.21
C TRP A 50 -3.26 0.90 -22.57
N GLY A 51 -3.79 2.07 -22.92
CA GLY A 51 -4.58 2.32 -24.12
C GLY A 51 -6.09 2.09 -23.95
N GLY A 52 -6.49 1.32 -22.94
CA GLY A 52 -7.88 1.19 -22.49
C GLY A 52 -8.16 2.14 -21.33
N LEU A 53 -7.95 1.67 -20.10
CA LEU A 53 -8.29 2.40 -18.88
C LEU A 53 -7.47 3.69 -18.74
N GLN A 54 -6.18 3.61 -19.05
CA GLN A 54 -5.28 4.75 -19.17
C GLN A 54 -5.08 5.09 -20.64
N SER A 55 -5.24 6.36 -20.98
CA SER A 55 -5.11 6.85 -22.34
C SER A 55 -3.66 6.80 -22.80
N LYS A 56 -3.39 6.08 -23.89
CA LYS A 56 -2.06 6.00 -24.53
C LYS A 56 -1.81 7.17 -25.49
N ASP A 57 -2.82 7.49 -26.28
CA ASP A 57 -2.76 8.48 -27.35
C ASP A 57 -3.82 9.57 -27.14
N GLY A 58 -3.77 10.63 -27.95
CA GLY A 58 -4.77 11.71 -27.95
C GLY A 58 -4.39 12.88 -27.01
N PRO A 59 -5.38 13.70 -26.59
CA PRO A 59 -5.11 14.95 -25.89
C PRO A 59 -4.69 14.78 -24.42
N HIS A 60 -4.93 13.61 -23.82
CA HIS A 60 -4.63 13.34 -22.41
C HIS A 60 -3.78 12.06 -22.24
N PRO A 61 -2.56 11.98 -22.81
CA PRO A 61 -1.69 10.82 -22.61
C PRO A 61 -1.45 10.60 -21.12
N TYR A 62 -1.48 9.35 -20.68
CA TYR A 62 -1.43 8.90 -19.28
C TYR A 62 -2.63 9.29 -18.41
N GLY A 63 -3.66 9.94 -18.96
CA GLY A 63 -4.91 10.21 -18.26
C GLY A 63 -5.67 8.93 -17.95
N VAL A 64 -6.10 8.75 -16.70
CA VAL A 64 -6.85 7.57 -16.25
C VAL A 64 -8.33 7.85 -16.37
N ARG A 65 -9.06 7.02 -17.11
CA ARG A 65 -10.50 7.17 -17.34
C ARG A 65 -11.28 6.74 -16.11
N LYS A 66 -12.36 7.46 -15.84
CA LYS A 66 -13.29 7.14 -14.75
C LYS A 66 -13.99 5.79 -14.88
N SER A 67 -14.12 5.25 -16.09
CA SER A 67 -14.71 3.94 -16.32
C SER A 67 -14.52 3.46 -17.76
N LEU A 68 -14.27 2.16 -17.96
CA LEU A 68 -14.36 1.52 -19.29
C LEU A 68 -15.80 1.18 -19.69
N PHE A 69 -16.70 1.04 -18.71
CA PHE A 69 -18.11 0.75 -18.92
C PHE A 69 -18.94 2.04 -18.82
N TYR A 70 -20.03 2.13 -19.58
CA TYR A 70 -20.87 3.33 -19.63
C TYR A 70 -22.29 2.97 -20.04
N TYR A 71 -23.22 3.89 -19.77
CA TYR A 71 -24.62 3.82 -20.16
C TYR A 71 -24.93 4.79 -21.32
N GLN A 72 -25.03 4.27 -22.54
CA GLN A 72 -25.37 5.01 -23.76
C GLN A 72 -26.26 4.12 -24.66
N PRO A 73 -27.56 3.97 -24.32
CA PRO A 73 -28.45 2.99 -24.96
C PRO A 73 -28.68 3.21 -26.46
N ASP A 74 -28.50 4.43 -26.95
CA ASP A 74 -28.56 4.82 -28.35
C ASP A 74 -27.32 4.41 -29.18
N GLU A 75 -26.19 4.08 -28.52
CA GLU A 75 -24.99 3.54 -29.18
C GLU A 75 -24.87 2.01 -29.05
N MET A 76 -25.79 1.35 -28.33
CA MET A 76 -25.73 -0.07 -28.03
C MET A 76 -26.88 -0.86 -28.68
N PRO A 77 -26.72 -2.19 -28.89
CA PRO A 77 -27.81 -3.04 -29.33
C PRO A 77 -29.02 -2.98 -28.39
N ALA A 78 -30.22 -3.22 -28.94
CA ALA A 78 -31.42 -3.34 -28.13
C ALA A 78 -31.27 -4.41 -27.04
N ASN A 79 -31.72 -4.10 -25.82
CA ASN A 79 -31.61 -4.96 -24.64
C ASN A 79 -30.17 -5.29 -24.20
N TYR A 80 -29.18 -4.48 -24.58
CA TYR A 80 -27.81 -4.64 -24.08
C TYR A 80 -27.71 -4.43 -22.56
N TYR A 81 -28.36 -3.38 -22.04
CA TYR A 81 -28.36 -3.06 -20.61
C TYR A 81 -29.42 -3.86 -19.84
N ASP A 82 -29.03 -4.49 -18.74
CA ASP A 82 -29.93 -5.26 -17.88
C ASP A 82 -30.97 -4.32 -17.22
N SER A 83 -32.25 -4.55 -17.53
CA SER A 83 -33.38 -3.75 -17.04
C SER A 83 -33.61 -3.84 -15.53
N ASN A 84 -32.95 -4.76 -14.82
CA ASN A 84 -33.03 -4.86 -13.36
C ASN A 84 -32.25 -3.75 -12.63
N PHE A 85 -31.32 -3.07 -13.32
CA PHE A 85 -30.59 -1.94 -12.75
C PHE A 85 -31.31 -0.60 -12.98
N ASP A 86 -31.14 0.33 -12.04
CA ASP A 86 -31.62 1.71 -12.18
C ASP A 86 -30.60 2.56 -12.96
N TRP A 87 -30.78 2.62 -14.28
CA TRP A 87 -29.95 3.41 -15.19
C TRP A 87 -30.25 4.91 -15.21
N LYS A 88 -31.20 5.38 -14.37
CA LYS A 88 -31.57 6.81 -14.29
C LYS A 88 -30.81 7.56 -13.18
N SER A 89 -30.03 6.82 -12.40
CA SER A 89 -29.16 7.37 -11.36
C SER A 89 -28.02 8.21 -11.97
N TRP A 90 -27.53 9.18 -11.20
CA TRP A 90 -26.34 9.98 -11.57
C TRP A 90 -25.07 9.12 -11.73
N THR A 91 -25.08 7.89 -11.21
CA THR A 91 -23.97 6.93 -11.28
C THR A 91 -23.87 6.23 -12.63
N SER A 92 -24.90 6.35 -13.48
CA SER A 92 -24.97 5.74 -14.81
C SER A 92 -24.37 6.69 -15.86
N TRP A 93 -23.06 6.88 -15.80
CA TRP A 93 -22.36 7.82 -16.69
C TRP A 93 -22.42 7.38 -18.15
N ASN A 94 -22.60 8.37 -19.03
CA ASN A 94 -22.51 8.18 -20.47
C ASN A 94 -21.05 8.02 -20.91
N LYS A 95 -20.82 7.72 -22.20
CA LYS A 95 -19.46 7.48 -22.71
C LYS A 95 -18.50 8.65 -22.43
N GLN A 96 -18.95 9.87 -22.70
CA GLN A 96 -18.14 11.07 -22.49
C GLN A 96 -17.73 11.24 -21.02
N ALA A 97 -18.65 11.03 -20.08
CA ALA A 97 -18.37 11.16 -18.65
C ALA A 97 -17.53 9.99 -18.10
N SER A 98 -17.71 8.77 -18.62
CA SER A 98 -16.87 7.62 -18.27
C SER A 98 -15.43 7.74 -18.78
N GLU A 99 -15.22 8.35 -19.96
CA GLU A 99 -13.90 8.56 -20.54
C GLU A 99 -13.19 9.82 -20.02
N ALA A 100 -13.83 10.60 -19.15
CA ALA A 100 -13.20 11.74 -18.51
C ALA A 100 -12.03 11.29 -17.62
N VAL A 101 -11.02 12.15 -17.51
CA VAL A 101 -9.75 11.90 -16.80
C VAL A 101 -9.55 12.89 -15.65
N ASP A 102 -10.64 13.41 -15.12
CA ASP A 102 -10.70 14.50 -14.16
C ASP A 102 -10.82 14.03 -12.69
N ARG A 103 -10.86 12.71 -12.44
CA ARG A 103 -10.89 12.12 -11.10
C ARG A 103 -9.50 11.68 -10.66
N SER A 104 -8.91 12.43 -9.73
CA SER A 104 -7.53 12.17 -9.27
C SER A 104 -7.37 10.86 -8.51
N TYR A 105 -8.43 10.39 -7.85
CA TYR A 105 -8.44 9.16 -7.05
C TYR A 105 -8.19 7.89 -7.89
N ASP A 106 -8.40 7.94 -9.20
CA ASP A 106 -8.20 6.78 -10.08
C ASP A 106 -6.71 6.55 -10.40
N TYR A 107 -5.87 7.58 -10.25
CA TYR A 107 -4.46 7.56 -10.66
C TYR A 107 -3.53 6.76 -9.72
N PRO A 108 -3.64 6.85 -8.39
CA PRO A 108 -2.84 6.04 -7.45
C PRO A 108 -2.93 4.54 -7.72
N HIS A 109 -4.11 3.99 -8.03
CA HIS A 109 -4.28 2.57 -8.34
C HIS A 109 -3.38 2.13 -9.52
N VAL A 110 -3.40 2.92 -10.60
CA VAL A 110 -2.62 2.67 -11.82
C VAL A 110 -1.12 2.86 -11.55
N ALA A 111 -0.75 3.92 -10.82
CA ALA A 111 0.62 4.19 -10.44
C ALA A 111 1.21 3.06 -9.57
N ALA A 112 0.43 2.54 -8.62
CA ALA A 112 0.80 1.40 -7.78
C ALA A 112 1.00 0.13 -8.61
N ALA A 113 0.12 -0.13 -9.59
CA ALA A 113 0.26 -1.30 -10.45
C ALA A 113 1.56 -1.29 -11.25
N TYR A 114 1.87 -0.15 -11.87
CA TYR A 114 3.14 0.05 -12.59
C TYR A 114 4.34 -0.05 -11.65
N TRP A 115 4.28 0.56 -10.47
CA TRP A 115 5.38 0.51 -9.51
C TRP A 115 5.68 -0.91 -9.02
N VAL A 116 4.67 -1.74 -8.75
CA VAL A 116 4.88 -3.16 -8.38
C VAL A 116 5.59 -3.92 -9.50
N LEU A 117 5.13 -3.77 -10.74
CA LEU A 117 5.76 -4.43 -11.90
C LEU A 117 7.19 -3.93 -12.14
N TYR A 118 7.47 -2.65 -11.91
CA TYR A 118 8.83 -2.11 -11.89
C TYR A 118 9.70 -2.85 -10.87
N ARG A 119 9.27 -2.92 -9.60
CA ARG A 119 10.03 -3.57 -8.52
C ARG A 119 10.33 -5.04 -8.85
N LEU A 120 9.33 -5.76 -9.34
CA LEU A 120 9.49 -7.16 -9.73
C LEU A 120 10.39 -7.34 -10.94
N ALA A 121 10.23 -6.54 -12.00
CA ALA A 121 11.10 -6.55 -13.17
C ALA A 121 12.55 -6.18 -12.83
N ARG A 122 12.72 -5.30 -11.84
CA ARG A 122 14.05 -4.78 -11.46
C ARG A 122 14.84 -5.75 -10.60
N ASP A 123 14.16 -6.42 -9.68
CA ASP A 123 14.79 -7.12 -8.57
C ASP A 123 14.59 -8.64 -8.58
N ARG A 124 13.74 -9.16 -9.49
CA ARG A 124 13.45 -10.58 -9.62
C ARG A 124 13.65 -11.05 -11.07
N GLN A 125 14.27 -12.21 -11.24
CA GLN A 125 14.59 -12.77 -12.56
C GLN A 125 13.37 -13.49 -13.16
N GLY A 126 13.02 -13.16 -14.40
CA GLY A 126 12.06 -13.92 -15.21
C GLY A 126 10.60 -13.87 -14.76
N LEU A 127 10.24 -12.97 -13.83
CA LEU A 127 8.87 -12.79 -13.36
C LEU A 127 8.07 -11.80 -14.21
N VAL A 128 8.71 -10.69 -14.59
CA VAL A 128 8.10 -9.65 -15.45
C VAL A 128 8.98 -9.51 -16.69
N THR A 129 8.38 -9.71 -17.86
CA THR A 129 9.08 -9.87 -19.14
C THR A 129 8.46 -9.11 -20.31
N ASN A 130 7.20 -8.63 -20.20
CA ASN A 130 6.53 -7.94 -21.31
C ASN A 130 7.18 -6.58 -21.64
N HIS A 131 7.60 -5.85 -20.60
CA HIS A 131 8.31 -4.57 -20.72
C HIS A 131 9.54 -4.55 -19.80
N PRO A 132 10.57 -3.75 -20.13
CA PRO A 132 11.71 -3.57 -19.23
C PRO A 132 11.31 -2.77 -17.97
N TRP A 133 12.08 -2.89 -16.90
CA TRP A 133 11.78 -2.28 -15.60
C TRP A 133 11.62 -0.75 -15.65
N ASP A 134 12.39 -0.08 -16.50
CA ASP A 134 12.41 1.38 -16.64
C ASP A 134 11.15 1.89 -17.34
N TRP A 135 10.56 1.10 -18.22
CA TRP A 135 9.25 1.38 -18.80
C TRP A 135 8.19 1.47 -17.72
N TYR A 136 8.14 0.49 -16.80
CA TYR A 136 7.17 0.48 -15.70
C TYR A 136 7.37 1.65 -14.73
N LEU A 137 8.63 1.96 -14.34
CA LEU A 137 8.89 3.10 -13.46
C LEU A 137 8.53 4.42 -14.12
N ASN A 138 8.81 4.58 -15.42
CA ASN A 138 8.40 5.75 -16.17
C ASN A 138 6.87 5.86 -16.24
N HIS A 139 6.12 4.77 -16.42
CA HIS A 139 4.65 4.80 -16.43
C HIS A 139 4.08 5.18 -15.06
N ALA A 140 4.66 4.67 -13.97
CA ALA A 140 4.28 5.09 -12.62
C ALA A 140 4.50 6.61 -12.42
N TYR A 141 5.65 7.13 -12.87
CA TYR A 141 5.95 8.57 -12.86
C TYR A 141 4.97 9.40 -13.71
N GLU A 142 4.78 9.04 -14.99
CA GLU A 142 3.93 9.80 -15.91
C GLU A 142 2.47 9.80 -15.45
N THR A 143 1.99 8.67 -14.89
CA THR A 143 0.67 8.59 -14.25
C THR A 143 0.55 9.60 -13.10
N SER A 144 1.59 9.71 -12.27
CA SER A 144 1.63 10.65 -11.14
C SER A 144 1.59 12.12 -11.60
N ILE A 145 2.30 12.45 -12.68
CA ILE A 145 2.29 13.80 -13.28
C ILE A 145 0.95 14.10 -13.96
N ALA A 146 0.41 13.13 -14.69
CA ALA A 146 -0.87 13.25 -15.39
C ALA A 146 -2.02 13.56 -14.42
N MET A 147 -2.04 12.93 -13.24
CA MET A 147 -3.01 13.24 -12.17
C MET A 147 -3.05 14.75 -11.86
N THR A 148 -1.88 15.34 -11.61
CA THR A 148 -1.77 16.77 -11.27
C THR A 148 -2.07 17.70 -12.45
N SER A 149 -2.10 17.16 -13.67
CA SER A 149 -2.28 17.93 -14.90
C SER A 149 -3.73 17.89 -15.40
N TYR A 150 -4.40 16.74 -15.30
CA TYR A 150 -5.74 16.53 -15.86
C TYR A 150 -6.85 16.50 -14.80
N ALA A 151 -6.54 16.11 -13.57
CA ALA A 151 -7.50 16.01 -12.47
C ALA A 151 -7.29 17.11 -11.40
N LYS A 152 -7.00 18.34 -11.85
CA LYS A 152 -6.54 19.44 -10.96
C LYS A 152 -7.50 19.75 -9.82
N ASP A 153 -8.80 19.67 -10.05
CA ASP A 153 -9.81 20.07 -9.07
C ASP A 153 -9.86 19.13 -7.85
N LEU A 154 -9.62 17.82 -8.07
CA LEU A 154 -9.59 16.81 -7.00
C LEU A 154 -8.16 16.50 -6.53
N ALA A 155 -7.14 16.73 -7.37
CA ALA A 155 -5.74 16.55 -7.00
C ALA A 155 -5.27 17.52 -5.89
N VAL A 156 -6.06 18.55 -5.56
CA VAL A 156 -5.79 19.41 -4.39
C VAL A 156 -5.94 18.69 -3.07
N PHE A 157 -6.67 17.57 -3.03
CA PHE A 157 -6.88 16.75 -1.83
C PHE A 157 -5.81 15.66 -1.71
N GLY A 158 -5.69 15.08 -0.52
CA GLY A 158 -5.00 13.79 -0.37
C GLY A 158 -5.76 12.70 -1.12
N GLN A 159 -5.02 11.79 -1.73
CA GLN A 159 -5.53 10.64 -2.47
C GLN A 159 -5.39 9.37 -1.64
N MET A 160 -6.34 8.45 -1.81
CA MET A 160 -6.16 7.06 -1.38
C MET A 160 -4.98 6.42 -2.11
N GLU A 161 -4.23 5.57 -1.40
CA GLU A 161 -2.94 5.01 -1.80
C GLU A 161 -1.87 6.04 -2.16
N GLY A 162 -2.06 7.34 -1.89
CA GLY A 162 -1.16 8.40 -2.37
C GLY A 162 0.26 8.32 -1.79
N SER A 163 0.48 7.52 -0.76
CA SER A 163 1.81 7.10 -0.29
C SER A 163 2.67 6.47 -1.40
N ILE A 164 2.05 5.93 -2.46
CA ILE A 164 2.75 5.38 -3.62
C ILE A 164 3.63 6.44 -4.32
N PHE A 165 3.19 7.69 -4.35
CA PHE A 165 3.94 8.76 -5.03
C PHE A 165 5.27 9.06 -4.32
N VAL A 166 5.33 8.87 -3.00
CA VAL A 166 6.56 9.02 -2.21
C VAL A 166 7.54 7.90 -2.56
N GLU A 167 7.07 6.66 -2.71
CA GLU A 167 7.94 5.53 -3.06
C GLU A 167 8.39 5.57 -4.53
N ILE A 168 7.52 6.02 -5.45
CA ILE A 168 7.91 6.32 -6.84
C ILE A 168 9.02 7.37 -6.83
N LEU A 169 8.88 8.46 -6.07
CA LEU A 169 9.95 9.47 -5.94
C LEU A 169 11.25 8.86 -5.40
N ALA A 170 11.16 8.02 -4.36
CA ALA A 170 12.32 7.36 -3.78
C ALA A 170 13.04 6.46 -4.79
N ASP A 171 12.29 5.69 -5.59
CA ASP A 171 12.86 4.79 -6.59
C ASP A 171 13.38 5.53 -7.83
N LEU A 172 12.74 6.62 -8.27
CA LEU A 172 13.30 7.51 -9.29
C LEU A 172 14.68 8.04 -8.87
N LYS A 173 14.83 8.47 -7.61
CA LYS A 173 16.12 8.91 -7.05
C LYS A 173 17.14 7.76 -6.99
N ARG A 174 16.71 6.56 -6.58
CA ARG A 174 17.58 5.38 -6.48
C ARG A 174 18.09 4.89 -7.85
N GLU A 175 17.29 5.04 -8.91
CA GLU A 175 17.66 4.70 -10.28
C GLU A 175 18.37 5.86 -11.02
N GLY A 176 18.52 7.04 -10.38
CA GLY A 176 19.21 8.19 -10.96
C GLY A 176 18.39 8.96 -12.00
N MET A 177 17.07 8.77 -12.04
CA MET A 177 16.12 9.49 -12.90
C MET A 177 15.81 10.88 -12.31
N ASN A 178 16.86 11.70 -12.13
CA ASN A 178 16.82 12.93 -11.35
C ASN A 178 15.82 13.96 -11.91
N THR A 179 15.73 14.11 -13.23
CA THR A 179 14.78 15.05 -13.86
C THR A 179 13.33 14.70 -13.52
N GLN A 180 12.97 13.42 -13.62
CA GLN A 180 11.64 12.93 -13.25
C GLN A 180 11.41 13.08 -11.74
N ALA A 181 12.41 12.74 -10.92
CA ALA A 181 12.32 12.90 -9.47
C ALA A 181 12.06 14.37 -9.07
N GLU A 182 12.80 15.31 -9.64
CA GLU A 182 12.63 16.75 -9.39
C GLU A 182 11.25 17.25 -9.83
N ALA A 183 10.77 16.81 -10.99
CA ALA A 183 9.45 17.18 -11.50
C ALA A 183 8.32 16.67 -10.58
N LEU A 184 8.37 15.39 -10.19
CA LEU A 184 7.39 14.80 -9.27
C LEU A 184 7.44 15.46 -7.91
N GLU A 185 8.64 15.62 -7.33
CA GLU A 185 8.82 16.26 -6.02
C GLU A 185 8.29 17.69 -6.02
N SER A 186 8.52 18.45 -7.09
CA SER A 186 7.99 19.81 -7.24
C SER A 186 6.46 19.83 -7.24
N LYS A 187 5.82 18.95 -8.02
CA LYS A 187 4.36 18.85 -8.09
C LYS A 187 3.73 18.44 -6.75
N MET A 188 4.37 17.52 -6.04
CA MET A 188 3.90 17.08 -4.73
C MET A 188 4.15 18.13 -3.64
N ARG A 189 5.20 18.94 -3.77
CA ARG A 189 5.43 20.11 -2.92
C ARG A 189 4.32 21.15 -3.06
N GLU A 190 3.86 21.44 -4.28
CA GLU A 190 2.73 22.36 -4.50
C GLU A 190 1.48 21.93 -3.71
N ARG A 191 1.19 20.62 -3.69
CA ARG A 191 0.08 20.03 -2.93
C ARG A 191 0.32 20.11 -1.41
N ALA A 192 1.50 19.72 -0.94
CA ALA A 192 1.85 19.80 0.47
C ALA A 192 1.85 21.24 1.03
N ASP A 193 2.29 22.22 0.24
CA ASP A 193 2.28 23.65 0.59
C ASP A 193 0.86 24.19 0.75
N ARG A 194 -0.11 23.62 0.03
CA ARG A 194 -1.53 23.89 0.22
C ARG A 194 -2.00 23.30 1.56
N TRP A 195 -1.80 22.01 1.77
CA TRP A 195 -2.24 21.31 3.00
C TRP A 195 -1.67 21.94 4.26
N ARG A 196 -0.42 22.43 4.20
CA ARG A 196 0.22 23.18 5.29
C ARG A 196 -0.59 24.38 5.77
N LYS A 197 -1.32 25.05 4.88
CA LYS A 197 -2.11 26.25 5.19
C LYS A 197 -3.51 25.92 5.70
N GLU A 198 -3.93 24.66 5.58
CA GLU A 198 -5.25 24.21 6.01
C GLU A 198 -5.18 23.73 7.47
N ALA A 199 -6.25 24.00 8.23
CA ALA A 199 -6.36 23.50 9.59
C ALA A 199 -6.46 21.97 9.58
N TYR A 200 -7.29 21.43 8.68
CA TYR A 200 -7.58 20.01 8.50
C TYR A 200 -7.63 19.68 7.00
N PRO A 201 -6.51 19.26 6.38
CA PRO A 201 -6.42 18.99 4.94
C PRO A 201 -7.01 17.63 4.52
N PHE A 202 -8.20 17.30 5.03
CA PHE A 202 -8.83 15.98 4.88
C PHE A 202 -10.13 16.05 4.04
N GLY A 203 -10.27 17.03 3.16
CA GLY A 203 -11.40 17.08 2.23
C GLY A 203 -11.28 16.04 1.11
N SER A 204 -12.41 15.76 0.45
CA SER A 204 -12.49 15.01 -0.80
C SER A 204 -13.66 15.53 -1.65
N GLU A 205 -14.25 14.68 -2.50
CA GLU A 205 -15.60 14.87 -3.07
C GLU A 205 -16.68 15.04 -1.97
N MET A 206 -16.41 14.60 -0.74
CA MET A 206 -17.25 14.76 0.45
C MET A 206 -16.60 15.70 1.48
N PRO A 207 -17.40 16.51 2.22
CA PRO A 207 -16.86 17.35 3.29
C PRO A 207 -16.46 16.50 4.51
N TRP A 208 -15.27 16.76 5.07
CA TRP A 208 -14.68 16.05 6.22
C TRP A 208 -14.53 14.54 5.99
N ASP A 209 -13.68 14.19 5.04
CA ASP A 209 -13.41 12.81 4.66
C ASP A 209 -12.09 12.32 5.31
N SER A 210 -11.81 11.03 5.21
CA SER A 210 -10.56 10.41 5.65
C SER A 210 -9.79 9.74 4.52
N THR A 211 -10.20 9.96 3.27
CA THR A 211 -9.79 9.17 2.10
C THR A 211 -8.28 9.21 1.80
N GLY A 212 -7.59 10.32 2.04
CA GLY A 212 -6.16 10.46 1.70
C GLY A 212 -5.27 10.93 2.84
N GLN A 213 -5.61 10.58 4.08
CA GLN A 213 -4.84 11.02 5.26
C GLN A 213 -3.41 10.47 5.27
N GLU A 214 -3.20 9.25 4.79
CA GLU A 214 -1.89 8.63 4.67
C GLU A 214 -0.98 9.41 3.71
N GLU A 215 -1.50 9.92 2.60
CA GLU A 215 -0.72 10.73 1.67
C GLU A 215 -0.36 12.08 2.27
N VAL A 216 -1.35 12.74 2.89
CA VAL A 216 -1.12 14.03 3.58
C VAL A 216 -0.02 13.87 4.61
N TYR A 217 -0.09 12.84 5.45
CA TYR A 217 0.95 12.53 6.41
C TYR A 217 2.31 12.33 5.73
N ALA A 218 2.36 11.47 4.70
CA ALA A 218 3.62 11.09 4.06
C ALA A 218 4.36 12.30 3.46
N TRP A 219 3.67 13.16 2.72
CA TRP A 219 4.29 14.35 2.11
C TRP A 219 4.58 15.46 3.11
N THR A 220 3.69 15.69 4.08
CA THR A 220 3.94 16.72 5.11
C THR A 220 5.14 16.35 5.96
N LYS A 221 5.28 15.08 6.35
CA LYS A 221 6.49 14.57 7.02
C LYS A 221 7.72 14.70 6.11
N TYR A 222 7.63 14.27 4.85
CA TYR A 222 8.73 14.35 3.88
C TYR A 222 9.26 15.79 3.69
N PHE A 223 8.39 16.79 3.64
CA PHE A 223 8.78 18.21 3.49
C PHE A 223 9.06 18.93 4.81
N GLY A 224 8.98 18.25 5.95
CA GLY A 224 9.29 18.82 7.27
C GLY A 224 8.16 19.67 7.88
N TYR A 225 6.93 19.51 7.42
CA TYR A 225 5.73 20.13 7.98
C TYR A 225 5.17 19.26 9.11
N LEU A 226 5.98 19.10 10.16
CA LEU A 226 5.74 18.14 11.25
C LEU A 226 4.44 18.42 12.02
N ASP A 227 4.04 19.69 12.14
CA ASP A 227 2.77 20.09 12.76
C ASP A 227 1.56 19.52 12.00
N LYS A 228 1.64 19.43 10.66
CA LYS A 228 0.58 18.83 9.85
C LYS A 228 0.60 17.31 9.91
N ALA A 229 1.79 16.70 9.95
CA ALA A 229 1.91 15.26 10.14
C ALA A 229 1.29 14.84 11.48
N GLU A 230 1.57 15.58 12.57
CA GLU A 230 0.99 15.38 13.90
C GLU A 230 -0.54 15.53 13.89
N VAL A 231 -1.09 16.61 13.31
CA VAL A 231 -2.55 16.79 13.18
C VAL A 231 -3.21 15.64 12.41
N THR A 232 -2.50 15.06 11.44
CA THR A 232 -3.01 13.90 10.68
C THR A 232 -3.03 12.64 11.52
N LEU A 233 -1.98 12.37 12.31
CA LEU A 233 -1.93 11.26 13.25
C LEU A 233 -3.02 11.36 14.32
N ASP A 234 -3.18 12.54 14.92
CA ASP A 234 -4.21 12.80 15.93
C ASP A 234 -5.62 12.59 15.37
N ALA A 235 -5.85 13.03 14.13
CA ALA A 235 -7.12 12.81 13.44
C ALA A 235 -7.40 11.31 13.26
N ILE A 236 -6.42 10.53 12.79
CA ILE A 236 -6.52 9.08 12.62
C ILE A 236 -6.81 8.39 13.96
N LEU A 237 -6.03 8.67 15.00
CA LEU A 237 -6.23 8.09 16.33
C LEU A 237 -7.58 8.47 16.96
N GLY A 238 -8.17 9.58 16.52
CA GLY A 238 -9.51 9.99 16.93
C GLY A 238 -10.62 9.01 16.52
N TYR A 239 -10.41 8.18 15.49
CA TYR A 239 -11.43 7.26 14.99
C TYR A 239 -10.94 5.83 14.67
N ASP A 240 -9.65 5.54 14.84
CA ASP A 240 -9.05 4.21 14.75
C ASP A 240 -8.79 3.64 16.16
N PRO A 241 -9.59 2.69 16.65
CA PRO A 241 -9.56 2.35 18.08
C PRO A 241 -8.67 1.15 18.41
N ALA A 242 -8.04 1.16 19.59
CA ALA A 242 -7.30 0.03 20.15
C ALA A 242 -8.21 -0.93 20.97
N ILE A 243 -9.27 -1.46 20.37
CA ILE A 243 -10.24 -2.35 21.04
C ILE A 243 -9.81 -3.82 20.85
N PRO A 244 -9.73 -4.65 21.91
CA PRO A 244 -9.31 -6.06 21.80
C PRO A 244 -10.42 -6.96 21.20
N HIS A 245 -10.84 -6.64 19.98
CA HIS A 245 -11.82 -7.38 19.20
C HIS A 245 -11.37 -7.39 17.75
N TRP A 246 -11.44 -8.54 17.09
CA TRP A 246 -10.92 -8.73 15.72
C TRP A 246 -11.42 -7.64 14.77
N GLY A 247 -12.73 -7.35 14.77
CA GLY A 247 -13.34 -6.39 13.85
C GLY A 247 -13.22 -4.92 14.23
N TYR A 248 -12.75 -4.60 15.44
CA TYR A 248 -12.66 -3.21 15.91
C TYR A 248 -11.22 -2.71 16.08
N ASN A 249 -10.24 -3.57 16.40
CA ASN A 249 -8.86 -3.12 16.61
C ASN A 249 -8.27 -2.52 15.32
N GLY A 250 -7.92 -1.24 15.33
CA GLY A 250 -7.41 -0.52 14.16
C GLY A 250 -8.39 -0.43 13.00
N SER A 251 -9.68 -0.69 13.24
CA SER A 251 -10.75 -0.63 12.24
C SER A 251 -11.26 0.80 12.16
N ALA A 252 -10.86 1.53 11.13
CA ALA A 252 -11.25 2.92 10.91
C ALA A 252 -12.77 3.08 10.91
N ARG A 253 -13.31 3.98 11.74
CA ARG A 253 -14.75 4.24 11.85
C ARG A 253 -15.36 4.80 10.54
N ARG A 254 -16.01 3.94 9.74
CA ARG A 254 -16.65 4.29 8.46
C ARG A 254 -18.05 3.70 8.26
N TYR A 255 -18.87 4.37 7.44
CA TYR A 255 -20.33 4.11 7.37
C TYR A 255 -21.03 4.12 6.00
N TRP A 256 -20.45 4.68 4.94
CA TRP A 256 -21.21 4.99 3.72
C TRP A 256 -20.72 4.30 2.44
N ASP A 257 -19.51 3.75 2.42
CA ASP A 257 -18.88 3.25 1.18
C ASP A 257 -19.60 2.04 0.58
N PHE A 258 -20.37 1.30 1.38
CA PHE A 258 -21.29 0.28 0.88
C PHE A 258 -22.30 0.80 -0.15
N ILE A 259 -22.64 2.10 -0.14
CA ILE A 259 -23.50 2.70 -1.17
C ILE A 259 -22.82 2.70 -2.54
N PHE A 260 -21.49 2.89 -2.57
CA PHE A 260 -20.71 3.19 -3.76
C PHE A 260 -19.99 1.96 -4.33
N ALA A 261 -19.51 1.05 -3.48
CA ALA A 261 -18.66 -0.05 -3.91
C ALA A 261 -19.21 -1.46 -3.59
N ALA A 262 -20.15 -1.60 -2.67
CA ALA A 262 -20.64 -2.92 -2.24
C ALA A 262 -21.87 -3.41 -3.02
N LYS A 263 -22.16 -4.71 -2.88
CA LYS A 263 -23.40 -5.30 -3.40
C LYS A 263 -24.59 -4.92 -2.54
N ASP A 264 -24.49 -5.15 -1.24
CA ASP A 264 -25.57 -4.91 -0.29
C ASP A 264 -25.49 -3.47 0.24
N ARG A 265 -26.11 -2.54 -0.49
CA ARG A 265 -26.03 -1.09 -0.23
C ARG A 265 -26.70 -0.69 1.10
N ARG A 266 -25.90 -0.28 2.09
CA ARG A 266 -26.38 0.14 3.43
C ARG A 266 -25.57 1.31 3.99
N LEU A 267 -26.21 2.15 4.82
CA LEU A 267 -25.52 3.10 5.70
C LEU A 267 -25.31 2.42 7.06
N GLU A 268 -24.13 1.85 7.28
CA GLU A 268 -23.85 1.06 8.48
C GLU A 268 -22.37 0.91 8.77
N ARG A 269 -22.02 0.42 9.97
CA ARG A 269 -20.64 0.20 10.37
C ARG A 269 -19.96 -0.81 9.44
N GLN A 270 -18.94 -0.35 8.73
CA GLN A 270 -18.06 -1.19 7.91
C GLN A 270 -16.87 -1.61 8.77
N LEU A 271 -16.69 -2.89 9.03
CA LEU A 271 -15.51 -3.37 9.76
C LEU A 271 -14.41 -3.68 8.75
N HIS A 272 -13.21 -3.15 9.02
CA HIS A 272 -12.01 -3.32 8.20
C HIS A 272 -12.11 -2.84 6.76
N HIS A 273 -12.99 -1.87 6.49
CA HIS A 273 -12.94 -1.05 5.27
C HIS A 273 -11.54 -0.43 5.02
N TYR A 274 -11.24 0.00 3.79
CA TYR A 274 -9.91 0.45 3.35
C TYR A 274 -9.24 1.51 4.21
N GLY A 275 -10.01 2.34 4.91
CA GLY A 275 -9.44 3.31 5.85
C GLY A 275 -8.52 2.64 6.89
N SER A 276 -8.81 1.40 7.28
CA SER A 276 -8.04 0.65 8.28
C SER A 276 -6.61 0.36 7.82
N GLY A 277 -6.46 -0.18 6.61
CA GLY A 277 -5.16 -0.47 6.03
C GLY A 277 -4.37 0.79 5.68
N LEU A 278 -5.03 1.83 5.14
CA LEU A 278 -4.37 3.08 4.75
C LEU A 278 -3.89 3.87 5.98
N ASN A 279 -4.72 4.01 7.01
CA ASN A 279 -4.36 4.70 8.25
C ASN A 279 -3.25 3.99 9.04
N ALA A 280 -3.11 2.68 8.87
CA ALA A 280 -1.99 1.96 9.48
C ALA A 280 -0.62 2.46 8.96
N ILE A 281 -0.56 3.03 7.74
CA ILE A 281 0.69 3.54 7.14
C ILE A 281 1.31 4.63 8.02
N PRO A 282 0.64 5.76 8.29
CA PRO A 282 1.19 6.81 9.13
C PRO A 282 1.44 6.35 10.57
N LEU A 283 0.53 5.56 11.16
CA LEU A 283 0.69 5.08 12.55
C LEU A 283 1.94 4.22 12.73
N LEU A 284 2.18 3.28 11.81
CA LEU A 284 3.35 2.41 11.89
C LEU A 284 4.63 3.13 11.45
N ALA A 285 4.54 4.11 10.55
CA ALA A 285 5.67 4.98 10.23
C ALA A 285 6.11 5.79 11.47
N GLU A 286 5.16 6.41 12.16
CA GLU A 286 5.45 7.18 13.37
C GLU A 286 5.97 6.28 14.51
N TYR A 287 5.40 5.10 14.71
CA TYR A 287 5.93 4.13 15.69
C TYR A 287 7.40 3.75 15.41
N ARG A 288 7.81 3.66 14.15
CA ARG A 288 9.20 3.35 13.81
C ARG A 288 10.17 4.49 14.16
N GLU A 289 9.70 5.73 14.27
CA GLU A 289 10.47 6.88 14.77
C GLU A 289 10.37 7.00 16.31
N HIS A 290 9.24 6.58 16.88
CA HIS A 290 8.87 6.67 18.29
C HIS A 290 8.55 5.29 18.91
N PRO A 291 9.53 4.38 19.01
CA PRO A 291 9.32 2.99 19.44
C PRO A 291 8.84 2.83 20.89
N GLU A 292 8.89 3.90 21.69
CA GLU A 292 8.31 3.96 23.03
C GLU A 292 6.78 4.04 23.02
N ASP A 293 6.17 4.53 21.95
CA ASP A 293 4.72 4.66 21.85
C ASP A 293 4.08 3.35 21.38
N PHE A 294 3.90 2.44 22.32
CA PHE A 294 3.27 1.15 22.07
C PHE A 294 1.81 1.26 21.59
N HIS A 295 1.14 2.40 21.80
CA HIS A 295 -0.24 2.59 21.35
C HIS A 295 -0.31 2.63 19.82
N LEU A 296 0.60 3.38 19.18
CA LEU A 296 0.71 3.45 17.71
C LEU A 296 0.88 2.07 17.07
N LEU A 297 1.76 1.23 17.63
CA LEU A 297 1.94 -0.15 17.16
C LEU A 297 0.64 -0.96 17.27
N ARG A 298 -0.07 -0.85 18.39
CA ARG A 298 -1.31 -1.63 18.61
C ARG A 298 -2.41 -1.28 17.62
N VAL A 299 -2.61 0.02 17.37
CA VAL A 299 -3.63 0.52 16.44
C VAL A 299 -3.22 0.21 15.00
N GLY A 300 -2.02 0.63 14.60
CA GLY A 300 -1.55 0.47 13.23
C GLY A 300 -1.39 -1.00 12.80
N TYR A 301 -0.91 -1.87 13.71
CA TYR A 301 -0.84 -3.30 13.40
C TYR A 301 -2.23 -3.95 13.34
N GLY A 302 -3.19 -3.43 14.12
CA GLY A 302 -4.60 -3.81 14.04
C GLY A 302 -5.19 -3.53 12.66
N GLY A 303 -5.03 -2.31 12.16
CA GLY A 303 -5.52 -1.92 10.82
C GLY A 303 -4.83 -2.70 9.71
N THR A 304 -3.52 -2.94 9.83
CA THR A 304 -2.76 -3.76 8.87
C THR A 304 -3.30 -5.19 8.80
N MET A 305 -3.54 -5.85 9.94
CA MET A 305 -4.08 -7.22 9.96
C MET A 305 -5.55 -7.27 9.58
N GLY A 306 -6.29 -6.19 9.84
CA GLY A 306 -7.72 -6.06 9.57
C GLY A 306 -8.09 -6.38 8.13
N GLY A 307 -7.31 -5.88 7.17
CA GLY A 307 -7.58 -6.14 5.76
C GLY A 307 -7.60 -7.62 5.38
N LEU A 308 -6.84 -8.48 6.07
CA LEU A 308 -6.90 -9.93 5.78
C LEU A 308 -8.20 -10.60 6.25
N THR A 309 -8.96 -9.95 7.12
CA THR A 309 -10.21 -10.53 7.65
C THR A 309 -11.36 -10.48 6.65
N ASP A 310 -11.25 -9.63 5.63
CA ASP A 310 -12.21 -9.53 4.53
C ASP A 310 -11.89 -10.49 3.37
N ILE A 311 -10.88 -11.36 3.52
CA ILE A 311 -10.61 -12.47 2.60
C ILE A 311 -11.16 -13.76 3.19
N ASP A 312 -12.04 -14.44 2.44
CA ASP A 312 -12.55 -15.74 2.86
C ASP A 312 -11.54 -16.88 2.65
N GLN A 313 -11.94 -18.10 3.04
CA GLN A 313 -11.07 -19.28 2.94
C GLN A 313 -10.82 -19.77 1.50
N GLU A 314 -11.64 -19.32 0.55
CA GLU A 314 -11.48 -19.61 -0.87
C GLU A 314 -10.65 -18.55 -1.60
N GLY A 315 -10.30 -17.45 -0.91
CA GLY A 315 -9.48 -16.36 -1.42
C GLY A 315 -10.28 -15.19 -2.01
N PHE A 316 -11.61 -15.14 -1.82
CA PHE A 316 -12.42 -14.03 -2.27
C PHE A 316 -12.40 -12.89 -1.25
N ALA A 317 -12.08 -11.69 -1.73
CA ALA A 317 -12.12 -10.49 -0.91
C ALA A 317 -13.51 -9.83 -0.92
N SER A 318 -13.83 -9.16 0.18
CA SER A 318 -15.04 -8.37 0.40
C SER A 318 -14.70 -6.89 0.61
N ALA A 319 -15.61 -5.99 0.22
CA ALA A 319 -15.46 -4.54 0.41
C ALA A 319 -15.21 -4.20 1.89
N ALA A 320 -16.00 -4.81 2.76
CA ALA A 320 -15.84 -4.84 4.21
C ALA A 320 -16.81 -5.87 4.82
N PHE A 321 -16.72 -6.10 6.12
CA PHE A 321 -17.70 -6.86 6.89
C PHE A 321 -18.85 -5.96 7.39
N HIS A 322 -20.10 -6.39 7.16
CA HIS A 322 -21.31 -5.73 7.61
C HIS A 322 -21.44 -5.81 9.14
N GLY A 323 -21.16 -4.71 9.84
CA GLY A 323 -21.00 -4.69 11.30
C GLY A 323 -22.29 -4.61 12.11
N PHE A 324 -23.46 -4.43 11.48
CA PHE A 324 -24.72 -4.33 12.22
C PHE A 324 -25.30 -5.71 12.59
N PRO A 325 -25.90 -5.85 13.79
CA PRO A 325 -26.33 -7.15 14.33
C PRO A 325 -27.33 -7.92 13.48
N ASP A 326 -28.05 -7.27 12.58
CA ASP A 326 -29.04 -7.88 11.70
C ASP A 326 -28.43 -8.54 10.45
N MET A 327 -27.14 -8.31 10.15
CA MET A 327 -26.50 -8.81 8.93
C MET A 327 -25.23 -9.61 9.17
N LEU A 328 -24.26 -9.07 9.94
CA LEU A 328 -23.04 -9.76 10.39
C LEU A 328 -22.43 -10.75 9.38
N LYS A 329 -22.13 -10.28 8.17
CA LYS A 329 -21.52 -11.07 7.09
C LYS A 329 -20.61 -10.21 6.24
N SER A 330 -19.69 -10.82 5.50
CA SER A 330 -18.88 -10.11 4.51
C SER A 330 -19.73 -9.69 3.30
N ASP A 331 -19.46 -8.51 2.72
CA ASP A 331 -20.14 -8.11 1.49
C ASP A 331 -19.76 -9.04 0.32
N PRO A 332 -20.70 -9.43 -0.55
CA PRO A 332 -20.37 -10.32 -1.66
C PRO A 332 -19.50 -9.71 -2.78
N PHE A 333 -19.34 -8.38 -2.84
CA PHE A 333 -18.40 -7.75 -3.74
C PHE A 333 -17.09 -7.48 -3.02
N SER A 334 -15.97 -7.60 -3.74
CA SER A 334 -14.70 -7.03 -3.29
C SER A 334 -14.77 -5.51 -3.17
N GLY A 335 -15.72 -4.85 -3.83
CA GLY A 335 -15.97 -3.41 -3.76
C GLY A 335 -14.67 -2.62 -3.79
N ASP A 336 -14.42 -1.78 -2.79
CA ASP A 336 -13.26 -0.91 -2.60
C ASP A 336 -12.17 -1.50 -1.68
N TYR A 337 -12.08 -2.83 -1.63
CA TYR A 337 -11.07 -3.56 -0.85
C TYR A 337 -9.61 -3.36 -1.28
N GLY A 338 -9.32 -3.16 -2.57
CA GLY A 338 -7.97 -3.01 -3.11
C GLY A 338 -7.10 -2.00 -2.36
N PRO A 339 -7.57 -0.77 -2.10
CA PRO A 339 -6.87 0.20 -1.25
C PRO A 339 -6.55 -0.32 0.16
N ASN A 340 -7.43 -1.14 0.74
CA ASN A 340 -7.17 -1.78 2.03
C ASN A 340 -5.98 -2.74 1.94
N PHE A 341 -5.99 -3.57 0.91
CA PHE A 341 -4.92 -4.54 0.66
C PHE A 341 -3.61 -3.84 0.26
N PHE A 342 -3.67 -2.69 -0.43
CA PHE A 342 -2.53 -1.81 -0.60
C PHE A 342 -1.93 -1.45 0.76
N GLY A 343 -2.75 -0.94 1.69
CA GLY A 343 -2.32 -0.64 3.06
C GLY A 343 -1.71 -1.83 3.80
N HIS A 344 -2.29 -3.02 3.64
CA HIS A 344 -1.72 -4.27 4.17
C HIS A 344 -0.33 -4.56 3.57
N ALA A 345 -0.23 -4.61 2.24
CA ALA A 345 1.01 -4.89 1.51
C ALA A 345 2.09 -3.84 1.78
N TRP A 346 1.69 -2.59 2.04
CA TRP A 346 2.58 -1.49 2.38
C TRP A 346 3.21 -1.63 3.77
N ASN A 347 2.46 -2.11 4.75
CA ASN A 347 2.85 -2.09 6.16
C ASN A 347 3.25 -3.42 6.77
N THR A 348 2.83 -4.53 6.16
CA THR A 348 3.08 -5.87 6.71
C THR A 348 4.57 -6.08 6.96
N ALA A 349 4.89 -6.43 8.21
CA ALA A 349 6.24 -6.56 8.74
C ALA A 349 6.21 -7.26 10.11
N THR A 350 7.34 -7.83 10.50
CA THR A 350 7.53 -8.31 11.87
C THR A 350 8.08 -7.18 12.78
N TYR A 351 7.41 -6.87 13.88
CA TYR A 351 7.90 -5.92 14.89
C TYR A 351 8.37 -6.66 16.13
N ILE A 352 9.61 -6.45 16.54
CA ILE A 352 10.24 -7.07 17.71
C ILE A 352 10.35 -6.00 18.81
N VAL A 353 9.68 -6.23 19.93
CA VAL A 353 9.51 -5.25 21.01
C VAL A 353 9.93 -5.86 22.33
N ASN A 354 10.71 -5.12 23.12
CA ASN A 354 10.96 -5.45 24.52
C ASN A 354 10.05 -4.60 25.40
N HIS A 355 8.83 -5.09 25.65
CA HIS A 355 7.81 -4.38 26.41
C HIS A 355 8.15 -4.37 27.92
N PRO A 356 7.91 -3.26 28.65
CA PRO A 356 8.22 -3.18 30.08
C PRO A 356 7.49 -4.24 30.92
N GLU A 357 6.28 -4.63 30.54
CA GLU A 357 5.47 -5.62 31.28
C GLU A 357 5.57 -7.04 30.72
N PHE A 358 5.68 -7.19 29.39
CA PHE A 358 5.59 -8.50 28.73
C PHE A 358 6.96 -9.05 28.33
N GLY A 359 8.03 -8.26 28.48
CA GLY A 359 9.34 -8.57 27.95
C GLY A 359 9.34 -8.64 26.43
N TRP A 360 10.12 -9.57 25.87
CA TRP A 360 10.24 -9.73 24.43
C TRP A 360 8.98 -10.33 23.80
N ILE A 361 8.31 -9.53 22.98
CA ILE A 361 7.15 -9.89 22.18
C ILE A 361 7.44 -9.62 20.70
N ALA A 362 6.68 -10.26 19.82
CA ALA A 362 6.68 -9.94 18.40
C ALA A 362 5.27 -9.80 17.87
N PHE A 363 5.06 -8.81 17.02
CA PHE A 363 3.90 -8.71 16.15
C PHE A 363 4.33 -9.28 14.80
N GLY A 364 3.51 -10.15 14.21
CA GLY A 364 3.86 -10.81 12.94
C GLY A 364 4.95 -11.87 13.06
N GLY A 365 5.22 -12.42 14.25
CA GLY A 365 6.25 -13.43 14.41
C GLY A 365 6.18 -14.16 15.75
N ASN A 366 6.98 -15.21 15.87
CA ASN A 366 7.10 -16.02 17.07
C ASN A 366 8.43 -15.76 17.78
N VAL A 367 8.39 -15.45 19.08
CA VAL A 367 9.59 -15.20 19.90
C VAL A 367 10.00 -16.46 20.67
N LYS A 368 11.29 -16.78 20.66
CA LYS A 368 11.92 -17.80 21.52
C LYS A 368 13.21 -17.26 22.14
N ARG A 369 13.35 -17.36 23.46
CA ARG A 369 14.59 -16.99 24.15
C ARG A 369 15.50 -18.20 24.30
N LYS A 370 16.74 -18.09 23.79
CA LYS A 370 17.80 -19.11 23.92
C LYS A 370 18.99 -18.51 24.65
N GLY A 371 19.01 -18.68 25.98
CA GLY A 371 20.03 -18.05 26.84
C GLY A 371 20.02 -16.52 26.72
N LYS A 372 21.10 -15.95 26.16
CA LYS A 372 21.25 -14.50 25.94
C LYS A 372 20.70 -14.01 24.60
N VAL A 373 20.20 -14.90 23.74
CA VAL A 373 19.71 -14.55 22.40
C VAL A 373 18.18 -14.60 22.38
N VAL A 374 17.57 -13.58 21.77
CA VAL A 374 16.15 -13.54 21.42
C VAL A 374 16.03 -13.90 19.95
N ALA A 375 15.53 -15.10 19.67
CA ALA A 375 15.28 -15.57 18.32
C ALA A 375 13.82 -15.30 17.95
N VAL A 376 13.60 -14.69 16.78
CA VAL A 376 12.28 -14.41 16.23
C VAL A 376 12.15 -15.06 14.87
N THR A 377 11.06 -15.78 14.66
CA THR A 377 10.68 -16.31 13.35
C THR A 377 9.56 -15.44 12.78
N PRO A 378 9.81 -14.66 11.71
CA PRO A 378 8.78 -13.93 11.00
C PRO A 378 7.67 -14.84 10.46
N HIS A 379 6.42 -14.43 10.69
CA HIS A 379 5.20 -15.06 10.21
C HIS A 379 4.20 -14.04 9.63
N ASP A 380 4.61 -12.78 9.47
CA ASP A 380 3.86 -11.80 8.70
C ASP A 380 3.78 -12.24 7.23
N SER A 381 2.80 -11.71 6.50
CA SER A 381 2.47 -12.14 5.12
C SER A 381 3.66 -12.03 4.17
N PHE A 382 4.57 -11.08 4.40
CA PHE A 382 5.63 -10.76 3.45
C PHE A 382 6.97 -11.40 3.81
N ARG A 383 7.29 -11.45 5.12
CA ARG A 383 8.60 -11.84 5.65
C ARG A 383 9.74 -11.05 5.00
N ALA A 384 9.50 -9.84 4.52
CA ALA A 384 10.49 -9.01 3.84
C ALA A 384 10.86 -7.76 4.64
N ARG A 385 10.24 -7.56 5.80
CA ARG A 385 10.41 -6.37 6.65
C ARG A 385 10.44 -6.74 8.12
N VAL A 386 11.42 -6.21 8.85
CA VAL A 386 11.58 -6.42 10.30
C VAL A 386 11.96 -5.11 10.98
N TYR A 387 11.24 -4.74 12.03
CA TYR A 387 11.62 -3.64 12.92
C TYR A 387 12.04 -4.17 14.30
N ILE A 388 13.22 -3.78 14.78
CA ILE A 388 13.68 -4.09 16.14
C ILE A 388 13.65 -2.79 16.95
N ALA A 389 12.57 -2.62 17.72
CA ALA A 389 12.24 -1.36 18.40
C ALA A 389 13.33 -0.88 19.36
N SER A 390 13.92 -1.79 20.14
CA SER A 390 14.98 -1.47 21.10
C SER A 390 16.29 -0.98 20.45
N LEU A 391 16.41 -1.09 19.12
CA LEU A 391 17.58 -0.67 18.35
C LEU A 391 17.24 0.44 17.34
N GLY A 392 15.95 0.80 17.24
CA GLY A 392 15.43 1.64 16.16
C GLY A 392 15.66 1.04 14.78
N LEU A 393 15.94 -0.26 14.66
CA LEU A 393 16.51 -0.87 13.46
C LEU A 393 15.42 -1.38 12.52
N TRP A 394 15.31 -0.78 11.35
CA TRP A 394 14.40 -1.16 10.27
C TRP A 394 15.15 -1.89 9.15
N LEU A 395 14.77 -3.13 8.89
CA LEU A 395 15.38 -3.99 7.89
C LEU A 395 14.33 -4.30 6.81
N THR A 396 14.65 -4.01 5.56
CA THR A 396 13.77 -4.28 4.41
C THR A 396 14.53 -5.03 3.32
N LEU A 397 13.87 -6.02 2.69
CA LEU A 397 14.39 -6.73 1.54
C LEU A 397 13.66 -6.30 0.26
N ASP A 398 14.36 -5.65 -0.67
CA ASP A 398 13.81 -5.41 -2.02
C ASP A 398 13.67 -6.75 -2.77
N ALA A 399 14.55 -7.69 -2.46
CA ALA A 399 14.51 -9.08 -2.91
C ALA A 399 14.96 -10.03 -1.79
N GLY A 400 14.33 -11.20 -1.71
CA GLY A 400 14.55 -12.21 -0.66
C GLY A 400 13.43 -12.25 0.38
N LYS A 401 13.61 -13.09 1.41
CA LYS A 401 12.74 -13.21 2.59
C LYS A 401 13.59 -13.46 3.84
N PHE A 402 13.11 -13.03 5.00
CA PHE A 402 13.65 -13.35 6.31
C PHE A 402 13.07 -14.69 6.80
N GLU A 403 13.94 -15.58 7.26
CA GLU A 403 13.57 -16.83 7.92
C GLU A 403 13.73 -16.72 9.45
N SER A 404 14.70 -15.94 9.91
CA SER A 404 14.99 -15.79 11.33
C SER A 404 15.73 -14.50 11.64
N ILE A 405 15.47 -13.95 12.82
CA ILE A 405 16.16 -12.79 13.38
C ILE A 405 16.63 -13.16 14.78
N GLU A 406 17.92 -13.03 15.06
CA GLU A 406 18.50 -13.26 16.38
C GLU A 406 19.07 -11.96 16.93
N VAL A 407 18.51 -11.48 18.04
CA VAL A 407 18.98 -10.29 18.74
C VAL A 407 19.71 -10.72 20.00
N ASN A 408 20.97 -10.29 20.14
CA ASN A 408 21.70 -10.40 21.40
C ASN A 408 21.68 -9.04 22.12
N PRO A 409 20.78 -8.81 23.08
CA PRO A 409 20.66 -7.53 23.76
C PRO A 409 21.87 -7.17 24.64
N VAL A 410 22.74 -8.13 24.95
CA VAL A 410 23.96 -7.87 25.74
C VAL A 410 25.06 -7.28 24.87
N THR A 411 25.22 -7.79 23.65
CA THR A 411 26.30 -7.36 22.74
C THR A 411 25.83 -6.37 21.68
N GLY A 412 24.52 -6.21 21.49
CA GLY A 412 23.95 -5.44 20.37
C GLY A 412 24.20 -6.09 19.01
N VAL A 413 24.48 -7.39 18.96
CA VAL A 413 24.67 -8.10 17.68
C VAL A 413 23.31 -8.59 17.21
N VAL A 414 22.97 -8.30 15.95
CA VAL A 414 21.79 -8.84 15.29
C VAL A 414 22.24 -9.81 14.20
N ARG A 415 21.78 -11.06 14.24
CA ARG A 415 21.97 -11.99 13.13
C ARG A 415 20.68 -12.12 12.35
N VAL A 416 20.79 -12.04 11.05
CA VAL A 416 19.69 -12.08 10.09
C VAL A 416 19.86 -13.34 9.26
N GLY A 417 18.88 -14.24 9.32
CA GLY A 417 18.78 -15.42 8.48
C GLY A 417 17.87 -15.14 7.30
N LEU A 418 18.41 -15.14 6.09
CA LEU A 418 17.66 -14.97 4.85
C LEU A 418 17.30 -16.33 4.25
N ALA A 419 16.13 -16.42 3.64
CA ALA A 419 15.65 -17.60 2.92
C ALA A 419 16.62 -18.00 1.79
N GLY A 420 16.55 -19.28 1.41
CA GLY A 420 17.37 -19.82 0.34
C GLY A 420 17.10 -19.17 -1.02
N ALA A 421 18.08 -19.23 -1.90
CA ALA A 421 18.00 -18.76 -3.27
C ALA A 421 16.88 -19.50 -4.03
N THR A 422 16.13 -18.74 -4.83
CA THR A 422 15.22 -19.29 -5.85
C THR A 422 15.72 -18.90 -7.23
N GLU A 423 15.19 -19.53 -8.28
CA GLU A 423 15.50 -19.15 -9.67
C GLU A 423 15.22 -17.66 -9.92
N ALA A 424 14.07 -17.16 -9.46
CA ALA A 424 13.72 -15.76 -9.58
C ALA A 424 14.50 -14.84 -8.61
N THR A 425 15.09 -15.37 -7.54
CA THR A 425 15.73 -14.59 -6.47
C THR A 425 17.04 -15.23 -6.01
N PRO A 426 18.11 -15.13 -6.82
CA PRO A 426 19.41 -15.70 -6.47
C PRO A 426 20.21 -14.85 -5.46
N LYS A 427 19.80 -13.59 -5.25
CA LYS A 427 20.43 -12.64 -4.34
C LYS A 427 19.38 -11.88 -3.54
N GLY A 428 19.69 -11.59 -2.29
CA GLY A 428 18.93 -10.68 -1.44
C GLY A 428 19.41 -9.25 -1.60
N LEU A 429 18.51 -8.29 -1.44
CA LEU A 429 18.80 -6.86 -1.49
C LEU A 429 18.34 -6.22 -0.18
N LEU A 430 19.25 -6.13 0.80
CA LEU A 430 18.95 -5.71 2.16
C LEU A 430 19.17 -4.21 2.35
N ARG A 431 18.13 -3.49 2.74
CA ARG A 431 18.19 -2.12 3.25
C ARG A 431 18.22 -2.12 4.77
N ILE A 432 19.01 -1.20 5.31
CA ILE A 432 19.20 -1.01 6.75
C ILE A 432 18.98 0.46 7.04
N GLU A 433 17.96 0.74 7.84
CA GLU A 433 17.59 2.09 8.25
C GLU A 433 17.43 2.13 9.77
N GLN A 434 17.62 3.31 10.37
CA GLN A 434 17.37 3.52 11.78
C GLN A 434 16.50 4.77 12.00
N PRO A 435 15.18 4.67 11.73
CA PRO A 435 14.27 5.81 11.86
C PRO A 435 14.25 6.40 13.28
N ALA A 436 14.28 5.54 14.32
CA ALA A 436 14.42 6.01 15.69
C ALA A 436 15.88 6.15 16.12
N LYS A 437 16.21 7.29 16.74
CA LYS A 437 17.52 7.50 17.39
C LYS A 437 17.48 7.00 18.84
N VAL A 438 17.70 5.70 19.02
CA VAL A 438 17.71 5.10 20.36
C VAL A 438 19.01 5.43 21.10
N SER A 439 18.88 5.96 22.32
CA SER A 439 20.03 6.34 23.16
C SER A 439 20.96 5.15 23.42
N GLY A 440 22.27 5.35 23.23
CA GLY A 440 23.29 4.31 23.42
C GLY A 440 23.39 3.28 22.28
N VAL A 441 22.61 3.43 21.21
CA VAL A 441 22.64 2.54 20.04
C VAL A 441 23.36 3.24 18.88
N GLY A 442 24.46 2.64 18.39
CA GLY A 442 25.20 3.14 17.23
C GLY A 442 24.57 2.76 15.88
N SER A 443 25.22 3.17 14.78
CA SER A 443 24.74 2.86 13.42
C SER A 443 25.02 1.42 13.02
N TYR A 444 23.97 0.67 12.69
CA TYR A 444 24.09 -0.72 12.24
C TYR A 444 24.55 -0.83 10.80
N ARG A 445 25.43 -1.80 10.55
CA ARG A 445 25.90 -2.19 9.22
C ARG A 445 26.26 -3.68 9.18
N PRO A 446 26.34 -4.29 7.99
CA PRO A 446 26.88 -5.63 7.83
C PRO A 446 28.28 -5.75 8.46
N ALA A 447 28.50 -6.80 9.24
CA ALA A 447 29.80 -7.07 9.86
C ALA A 447 30.85 -7.49 8.81
N ALA A 448 30.42 -8.17 7.75
CA ALA A 448 31.24 -8.50 6.59
C ALA A 448 31.02 -7.46 5.49
N PRO A 449 32.05 -7.14 4.68
CA PRO A 449 31.90 -6.23 3.55
C PRO A 449 30.94 -6.83 2.51
N LEU A 450 29.96 -6.03 2.08
CA LEU A 450 29.02 -6.37 1.03
C LEU A 450 29.02 -5.26 -0.03
N GLN A 451 28.78 -5.65 -1.28
CA GLN A 451 28.55 -4.67 -2.33
C GLN A 451 27.24 -3.93 -2.07
N SER A 452 27.20 -2.64 -2.44
CA SER A 452 25.97 -1.86 -2.43
C SER A 452 25.50 -1.58 -3.84
N GLN A 453 24.19 -1.63 -4.04
CA GLN A 453 23.51 -1.28 -5.27
C GLN A 453 22.24 -0.52 -4.89
N ARG A 454 22.07 0.71 -5.42
CA ARG A 454 20.86 1.55 -5.21
C ARG A 454 20.47 1.72 -3.72
N GLY A 455 21.48 1.83 -2.85
CA GLY A 455 21.28 1.98 -1.40
C GLY A 455 20.91 0.68 -0.65
N ALA A 456 20.89 -0.47 -1.32
CA ALA A 456 20.74 -1.79 -0.68
C ALA A 456 22.09 -2.54 -0.67
N TYR A 457 22.28 -3.43 0.30
CA TYR A 457 23.38 -4.38 0.34
C TYR A 457 23.01 -5.64 -0.43
N VAL A 458 23.89 -6.06 -1.35
CA VAL A 458 23.71 -7.27 -2.13
C VAL A 458 24.21 -8.47 -1.34
N VAL A 459 23.31 -9.40 -1.03
CA VAL A 459 23.60 -10.63 -0.30
C VAL A 459 23.46 -11.83 -1.24
N PRO A 460 24.53 -12.51 -1.65
CA PRO A 460 24.43 -13.75 -2.42
C PRO A 460 23.71 -14.81 -1.59
N LEU A 461 22.56 -15.30 -2.05
CA LEU A 461 21.80 -16.30 -1.31
C LEU A 461 22.36 -17.70 -1.60
N GLN A 462 22.40 -18.51 -0.55
CA GLN A 462 22.74 -19.93 -0.61
C GLN A 462 21.47 -20.77 -0.82
N LYS A 463 21.62 -22.06 -1.10
CA LYS A 463 20.47 -22.99 -1.18
C LYS A 463 19.70 -23.06 0.15
N GLU A 464 20.43 -23.02 1.27
CA GLU A 464 19.89 -23.00 2.62
C GLU A 464 19.91 -21.57 3.20
N THR A 465 19.48 -21.41 4.46
CA THR A 465 19.45 -20.11 5.14
C THR A 465 20.82 -19.42 5.09
N THR A 466 20.83 -18.21 4.53
CA THR A 466 22.04 -17.37 4.46
C THR A 466 22.09 -16.45 5.67
N TRP A 467 23.12 -16.59 6.50
CA TRP A 467 23.27 -15.80 7.72
C TRP A 467 24.17 -14.59 7.53
N LEU A 468 23.67 -13.43 7.97
CA LEU A 468 24.41 -12.18 8.05
C LEU A 468 24.44 -11.69 9.49
N ALA A 469 25.58 -11.16 9.95
CA ALA A 469 25.66 -10.43 11.21
C ALA A 469 25.65 -8.92 10.95
N LEU A 470 24.87 -8.19 11.74
CA LEU A 470 24.80 -6.74 11.77
C LEU A 470 25.28 -6.26 13.13
N ASN A 471 26.16 -5.26 13.12
CA ASN A 471 26.72 -4.67 14.33
C ASN A 471 26.56 -3.15 14.27
N ALA A 472 26.21 -2.54 15.40
CA ALA A 472 26.41 -1.11 15.59
C ALA A 472 27.93 -0.84 15.58
N GLY A 473 28.42 -0.06 14.61
CA GLY A 473 29.80 0.39 14.62
C GLY A 473 30.08 1.11 15.95
N ARG A 474 31.13 0.69 16.67
CA ARG A 474 31.61 1.43 17.84
C ARG A 474 32.20 2.76 17.43
#